data_AF-A0A3N7ZSJ4-F1
#
_entry.id   AF-A0A3N7ZSJ4-F1
#
_cell.length_a   1.000
_cell.length_b   1.000
_cell.length_c   1.000
_cell.angle_alpha   90.00
_cell.angle_beta   90.00
_cell.angle_gamma   90.00
#
_symmetry.space_group_name_H-M   'P 1'
#
loop_
_entity.id
_entity.type
_entity.pdbx_description
1 polymer ?
#
loop_
_entity_poly.entity_id
_entity_poly.type
_entity_poly.pdbx_seq_one_letter_code
_entity_poly.pdbx_strand_id
1 'polypeptide(L)'
;MSRLNFGTVDRCSVKFNTATLLGLQAAYENFSTTGQDSRNFEICITDESAARGAPMDEHDVISVTFVARMPPGVRGLGNASPLGTSIKYVVSPETGEILGIYLTK
;
A
#
# COMPACT_ATOMS: atom_id res chain seq x y z
N MET A 1 14.93 15.82 -3.54
CA MET A 1 13.66 15.88 -2.79
C MET A 1 12.53 15.68 -3.79
N SER A 2 11.73 14.63 -3.62
CA SER A 2 10.59 14.34 -4.48
C SER A 2 9.31 14.58 -3.69
N ARG A 3 8.39 15.37 -4.26
CA ARG A 3 7.07 15.63 -3.70
C ARG A 3 6.08 14.68 -4.37
N LEU A 4 5.31 13.98 -3.55
CA LEU A 4 4.32 12.97 -3.92
C LEU A 4 3.00 13.30 -3.20
N ASN A 5 1.90 12.70 -3.64
CA ASN A 5 0.58 12.89 -3.04
C ASN A 5 0.52 12.43 -1.58
N PHE A 6 1.38 11.48 -1.18
CA PHE A 6 1.49 11.03 0.21
C PHE A 6 2.46 11.84 1.08
N GLY A 7 3.20 12.79 0.49
CA GLY A 7 4.13 13.65 1.22
C GLY A 7 5.44 13.93 0.48
N THR A 8 6.55 13.91 1.22
CA THR A 8 7.87 14.21 0.64
C THR A 8 8.90 13.15 1.01
N VAL A 9 9.68 12.76 0.01
CA VAL A 9 10.80 11.84 0.17
C VAL A 9 12.10 12.61 -0.05
N ASP A 10 12.99 12.50 0.91
CA ASP A 10 14.36 13.00 0.86
C ASP A 10 15.36 11.85 1.05
N ARG A 11 16.65 12.10 0.84
CA ARG A 11 17.71 11.07 0.87
C ARG A 11 17.69 10.21 2.13
N CYS A 12 17.37 10.80 3.28
CA CYS A 12 17.44 10.14 4.59
C CYS A 12 16.15 10.30 5.41
N SER A 13 15.07 10.82 4.82
CA SER A 13 13.81 11.00 5.56
C SER A 13 12.60 10.92 4.65
N VAL A 14 11.49 10.48 5.22
CA VAL A 14 10.17 10.52 4.60
C VAL A 14 9.28 11.33 5.52
N LYS A 15 8.55 12.29 4.96
CA LYS A 15 7.51 13.03 5.66
C LYS A 15 6.18 12.67 5.04
N PHE A 16 5.29 12.08 5.83
CA PHE A 16 3.92 11.83 5.43
C PHE A 16 3.05 13.05 5.73
N ASN A 17 2.05 13.31 4.88
CA ASN A 17 0.96 14.19 5.26
C ASN A 17 0.03 13.48 6.26
N THR A 18 -0.79 14.25 6.98
CA THR A 18 -1.67 13.71 8.03
C THR A 18 -2.66 12.69 7.48
N ALA A 19 -3.26 12.97 6.31
CA ALA A 19 -4.20 12.08 5.65
C ALA A 19 -3.59 10.70 5.33
N THR A 20 -2.36 10.67 4.82
CA THR A 20 -1.63 9.42 4.55
C THR A 20 -1.41 8.63 5.83
N LEU A 21 -1.04 9.30 6.93
CA LEU A 21 -0.84 8.62 8.21
C LEU A 21 -2.15 7.98 8.72
N LEU A 22 -3.26 8.70 8.60
CA LEU A 22 -4.59 8.18 8.95
C LEU A 22 -4.99 6.99 8.08
N GLY A 23 -4.75 7.09 6.77
CA GLY A 23 -5.04 5.98 5.86
C GLY A 23 -4.14 4.77 6.06
N LEU A 24 -2.87 4.96 6.42
CA LEU A 24 -1.97 3.88 6.80
C LEU A 24 -2.45 3.17 8.08
N GLN A 25 -2.89 3.94 9.08
CA GLN A 25 -3.49 3.39 10.30
C GLN A 25 -4.75 2.59 9.97
N ALA A 26 -5.69 3.17 9.23
CA ALA A 26 -6.94 2.50 8.85
C ALA A 26 -6.68 1.23 8.04
N ALA A 27 -5.73 1.26 7.11
CA ALA A 27 -5.33 0.10 6.32
C ALA A 27 -4.75 -1.00 7.20
N TYR A 28 -3.91 -0.65 8.18
CA TYR A 28 -3.37 -1.61 9.15
C TYR A 28 -4.46 -2.21 10.05
N GLU A 29 -5.36 -1.38 10.58
CA GLU A 29 -6.48 -1.86 11.39
C GLU A 29 -7.35 -2.84 10.60
N ASN A 30 -7.69 -2.51 9.35
CA ASN A 30 -8.44 -3.39 8.47
C ASN A 30 -7.67 -4.69 8.19
N PHE A 31 -6.39 -4.60 7.81
CA PHE A 31 -5.53 -5.76 7.58
C PHE A 31 -5.46 -6.68 8.81
N SER A 32 -5.38 -6.12 10.02
CA SER A 32 -5.29 -6.90 11.25
C SER A 32 -6.51 -7.80 11.49
N THR A 33 -7.68 -7.41 10.98
CA THR A 33 -8.91 -8.23 11.07
C THR A 33 -8.86 -9.50 10.21
N THR A 34 -7.96 -9.56 9.23
CA THR A 34 -7.80 -10.74 8.35
C THR A 34 -7.18 -11.94 9.07
N GLY A 35 -6.57 -11.73 10.23
CA GLY A 35 -5.88 -12.77 10.99
C GLY A 35 -4.54 -13.22 10.38
N GLN A 36 -4.08 -12.59 9.31
CA GLN A 36 -2.78 -12.86 8.71
C GLN A 36 -1.64 -12.34 9.60
N ASP A 37 -0.53 -13.09 9.67
CA ASP A 37 0.64 -12.66 10.42
C ASP A 37 1.33 -11.49 9.71
N SER A 38 1.25 -10.28 10.28
CA SER A 38 1.84 -9.06 9.70
C SER A 38 3.34 -9.17 9.46
N ARG A 39 4.04 -10.03 10.22
CA ARG A 39 5.47 -10.28 9.99
C ARG A 39 5.70 -10.89 8.62
N ASN A 40 4.74 -11.55 8.01
CA ASN A 40 4.92 -12.13 6.68
C ASN A 40 4.87 -11.11 5.55
N PHE A 41 4.72 -9.81 5.84
CA PHE A 41 4.45 -8.80 4.82
C PHE A 41 5.46 -7.66 4.85
N GLU A 42 5.68 -7.07 3.67
CA GLU A 42 6.28 -5.75 3.51
C GLU A 42 5.16 -4.76 3.19
N ILE A 43 5.28 -3.52 3.67
CA ILE A 43 4.28 -2.48 3.44
C ILE A 43 4.86 -1.48 2.45
N CYS A 44 4.18 -1.34 1.30
CA CYS A 44 4.54 -0.38 0.26
C CYS A 44 3.51 0.73 0.18
N ILE A 45 3.96 1.99 0.19
CA ILE A 45 3.12 3.16 -0.05
C ILE A 45 3.47 3.70 -1.43
N THR A 46 2.48 3.73 -2.34
CA THR A 46 2.68 4.17 -3.72
C THR A 46 1.79 5.36 -4.03
N ASP A 47 2.35 6.32 -4.73
CA ASP A 47 1.59 7.40 -5.35
C ASP A 47 1.17 6.91 -6.75
N GLU A 48 -0.09 6.55 -6.92
CA GLU A 48 -0.58 5.97 -8.17
C GLU A 48 -0.63 7.02 -9.29
N SER A 49 -0.75 8.31 -8.93
CA SER A 49 -0.69 9.43 -9.88
C SER A 49 0.68 9.51 -10.58
N ALA A 50 1.75 9.23 -9.84
CA ALA A 50 3.11 9.28 -10.32
C ALA A 50 3.53 8.00 -11.08
N ALA A 51 2.74 6.93 -10.98
CA ALA A 51 3.07 5.61 -11.50
C ALA A 51 2.53 5.33 -12.93
N ARG A 52 1.56 6.09 -13.45
CA ARG A 52 0.96 5.83 -14.78
C ARG A 52 0.60 7.11 -15.57
N GLY A 53 0.88 7.09 -16.88
CA GLY A 53 0.59 8.18 -17.82
C GLY A 53 -0.68 8.01 -18.67
N ALA A 54 -1.83 7.57 -18.12
CA ALA A 54 -3.10 7.47 -18.87
C ALA A 54 -4.36 7.63 -17.98
N PRO A 55 -5.51 8.07 -18.54
CA PRO A 55 -6.55 8.80 -17.82
C PRO A 55 -7.68 7.91 -17.26
N MET A 56 -7.92 7.95 -15.96
CA MET A 56 -9.20 7.62 -15.29
C MET A 56 -9.28 8.36 -13.95
N ASP A 57 -10.46 8.90 -13.65
CA ASP A 57 -10.84 9.81 -12.55
C ASP A 57 -10.41 9.43 -11.09
N GLU A 58 -9.65 8.35 -10.90
CA GLU A 58 -9.00 7.92 -9.64
C GLU A 58 -7.60 8.55 -9.45
N HIS A 59 -7.33 9.68 -10.09
CA HIS A 59 -5.98 10.14 -10.41
C HIS A 59 -5.10 10.57 -9.25
N ASP A 60 -5.67 10.90 -8.11
CA ASP A 60 -4.92 11.34 -6.94
C ASP A 60 -5.21 10.40 -5.78
N VAL A 61 -4.79 9.15 -5.86
CA VAL A 61 -4.93 8.21 -4.76
C VAL A 61 -3.59 7.64 -4.33
N ILE A 62 -3.49 7.38 -3.03
CA ILE A 62 -2.35 6.71 -2.43
C ILE A 62 -2.73 5.24 -2.28
N SER A 63 -1.83 4.33 -2.63
CA SER A 63 -2.03 2.92 -2.30
C SER A 63 -1.14 2.49 -1.15
N VAL A 64 -1.73 1.78 -0.19
CA VAL A 64 -1.04 1.08 0.88
C VAL A 64 -1.17 -0.41 0.59
N THR A 65 -0.06 -1.06 0.24
CA THR A 65 -0.07 -2.48 -0.13
C THR A 65 0.70 -3.29 0.89
N PHE A 66 0.04 -4.28 1.48
CA PHE A 66 0.64 -5.35 2.26
C PHE A 66 1.06 -6.44 1.29
N VAL A 67 2.35 -6.52 0.98
CA VAL A 67 2.93 -7.48 0.04
C VAL A 67 3.44 -8.68 0.83
N ALA A 68 2.84 -9.84 0.60
CA ALA A 68 3.29 -11.09 1.23
C ALA A 68 4.71 -11.42 0.76
N ARG A 69 5.62 -11.61 1.73
CA ARG A 69 7.00 -12.01 1.47
C ARG A 69 7.01 -13.40 0.81
N MET A 70 7.99 -13.62 -0.07
CA MET A 70 8.25 -14.93 -0.63
C MET A 70 9.41 -15.57 0.13
N PRO A 71 9.25 -16.77 0.73
CA PRO A 71 10.36 -17.46 1.35
C PRO A 71 11.48 -17.72 0.32
N PRO A 72 12.76 -17.53 0.69
CA PRO A 72 13.87 -17.86 -0.19
C PRO A 72 13.78 -19.32 -0.66
N GLY A 73 13.92 -19.55 -1.97
CA GLY A 73 13.86 -20.90 -2.55
C GLY A 73 12.46 -21.45 -2.81
N VAL A 74 11.40 -20.75 -2.39
CA VAL A 74 10.02 -21.11 -2.71
C VAL A 74 9.55 -20.29 -3.90
N ARG A 75 9.33 -20.95 -5.05
CA ARG A 75 8.45 -20.40 -6.08
C ARG A 75 7.03 -20.75 -5.66
N GLY A 76 6.17 -19.75 -5.58
CA GLY A 76 4.75 -19.96 -5.25
C GLY A 76 4.11 -20.96 -6.21
N LEU A 77 2.94 -21.47 -5.84
CA LEU A 77 2.03 -22.11 -6.81
C LEU A 77 1.50 -21.00 -7.72
N GLY A 78 2.28 -20.62 -8.74
CA GLY A 78 2.05 -19.41 -9.52
C GLY A 78 2.51 -18.14 -8.77
N ASN A 79 1.72 -17.07 -8.85
CA ASN A 79 2.04 -15.76 -8.23
C ASN A 79 1.67 -15.66 -6.73
N ALA A 80 0.97 -16.65 -6.18
CA ALA A 80 0.53 -16.60 -4.79
C ALA A 80 1.66 -16.95 -3.80
N SER A 81 1.84 -16.13 -2.78
CA SER A 81 2.74 -16.43 -1.65
C SER A 81 2.10 -17.45 -0.70
N PRO A 82 2.85 -18.47 -0.23
CA PRO A 82 2.37 -19.37 0.80
C PRO A 82 2.27 -18.69 2.19
N LEU A 83 2.86 -17.51 2.36
CA LEU A 83 2.90 -16.81 3.66
C LEU A 83 1.67 -15.92 3.90
N GLY A 84 0.85 -15.71 2.86
CA GLY A 84 -0.39 -14.96 2.95
C GLY A 84 -0.82 -14.38 1.60
N THR A 85 -1.98 -13.73 1.60
CA THR A 85 -2.56 -13.03 0.46
C THR A 85 -2.26 -11.54 0.57
N SER A 86 -1.57 -11.00 -0.44
CA SER A 86 -1.25 -9.58 -0.51
C SER A 86 -2.52 -8.74 -0.68
N ILE A 87 -2.62 -7.61 0.01
CA ILE A 87 -3.82 -6.75 0.00
C ILE A 87 -3.41 -5.31 -0.29
N LYS A 88 -4.11 -4.66 -1.24
CA LYS A 88 -3.96 -3.25 -1.59
C LYS A 88 -5.16 -2.45 -1.08
N TYR A 89 -4.88 -1.40 -0.34
CA TYR A 89 -5.84 -0.40 0.11
C TYR A 89 -5.64 0.88 -0.70
N VAL A 90 -6.70 1.39 -1.32
CA VAL A 90 -6.70 2.68 -2.00
C VAL A 90 -7.20 3.73 -1.02
N VAL A 91 -6.42 4.80 -0.87
CA VAL A 91 -6.57 5.80 0.19
C VAL A 91 -6.66 7.18 -0.44
N SER A 92 -7.63 7.99 0.04
CA SER A 92 -7.74 9.39 -0.29
C SER A 92 -6.55 10.19 0.27
N PRO A 93 -5.80 10.95 -0.55
CA PRO A 93 -4.69 11.78 -0.07
C PRO A 93 -5.17 13.01 0.70
N GLU A 94 -6.45 13.35 0.61
CA GLU A 94 -7.04 14.50 1.29
C GLU A 94 -7.55 14.13 2.68
N THR A 95 -8.26 13.01 2.80
CA THR A 95 -8.97 12.61 4.03
C THR A 95 -8.31 11.45 4.76
N GLY A 96 -7.56 10.61 4.05
CA GLY A 96 -7.03 9.35 4.58
C GLY A 96 -8.05 8.22 4.60
N GLU A 97 -9.24 8.42 4.04
CA GLU A 97 -10.28 7.39 3.98
C GLU A 97 -9.90 6.27 3.00
N ILE A 98 -10.26 5.04 3.34
CA ILE A 98 -10.12 3.89 2.43
C ILE A 98 -11.24 3.97 1.39
N LEU A 99 -10.86 4.20 0.14
CA LEU A 99 -11.76 4.27 -1.01
C LEU A 99 -12.01 2.89 -1.63
N GLY A 100 -11.08 1.94 -1.45
CA GLY A 100 -11.20 0.60 -2.00
C GLY A 100 -10.21 -0.39 -1.40
N ILE A 101 -10.58 -1.68 -1.46
CA ILE A 101 -9.76 -2.79 -0.97
C ILE A 101 -9.69 -3.84 -2.08
N TYR A 102 -8.47 -4.23 -2.46
CA TYR A 102 -8.22 -5.16 -3.55
C TYR A 102 -7.28 -6.25 -3.08
N LEU A 103 -7.68 -7.51 -3.27
CA LEU A 103 -6.76 -8.64 -3.14
C LEU A 103 -5.82 -8.63 -4.34
N THR A 104 -4.52 -8.62 -4.07
CA THR A 104 -3.48 -8.68 -5.09
C THR A 104 -2.96 -10.11 -5.20
N LYS A 105 -2.85 -10.61 -6.44
CA LYS A 105 -2.44 -11.98 -6.74
C LYS A 105 -0.93 -12.13 -6.80
#